data_AF-A0A2G8KCA4-F1
#
_entry.id   AF-A0A2G8KCA4-F1
#
_cell.length_a   1.000
_cell.length_b   1.000
_cell.length_c   1.000
_cell.angle_alpha   90.00
_cell.angle_beta   90.00
_cell.angle_gamma   90.00
#
_symmetry.space_group_name_H-M   'P 1'
#
loop_
_entity.id
_entity.type
_entity.pdbx_description
1 polymer ?
#
loop_
_entity_poly.entity_id
_entity_poly.type
_entity_poly.pdbx_seq_one_letter_code
_entity_poly.pdbx_strand_id
1 'polypeptide(L)'
;MLASAWIIPIVLVTVPPLCGLGGIGYSERYKICSADSTHPLSDVYAFISSVLVEVPCLIIIITCYVKIYRFIRAKNRELFPNNASRGESKGNAQSAAFKRQVKVTKNLFLVVCSYIICIMPFAIACLIPPSYPSIPWVSIFLIANCCVNPIIYGLNHPQFRDVFRRILSCKFRLIPEPSNILQSLTTASTSA
;
A
#
# COMPACT_ATOMS: atom_id res chain seq x y z
N MET A 1 -14.24 -1.81 10.42
CA MET A 1 -13.19 -1.91 9.38
C MET A 1 -11.84 -1.37 9.86
N LEU A 2 -11.73 -0.16 10.40
CA LEU A 2 -10.43 0.34 10.90
C LEU A 2 -9.92 -0.45 12.11
N ALA A 3 -10.75 -0.64 13.15
CA ALA A 3 -10.36 -1.41 14.33
C ALA A 3 -9.86 -2.83 13.97
N SER A 4 -10.58 -3.54 13.11
CA SER A 4 -10.19 -4.87 12.63
C SER A 4 -8.86 -4.86 11.87
N ALA A 5 -8.56 -3.80 11.10
CA ALA A 5 -7.31 -3.68 10.37
C ALA A 5 -6.08 -3.51 11.29
N TRP A 6 -6.27 -3.05 12.53
CA TRP A 6 -5.22 -2.97 13.55
C TRP A 6 -5.17 -4.22 14.42
N ILE A 7 -6.32 -4.69 14.89
CA ILE A 7 -6.41 -5.80 15.85
C ILE A 7 -5.90 -7.10 15.24
N ILE A 8 -6.30 -7.43 14.01
CA ILE A 8 -5.93 -8.69 13.35
C ILE A 8 -4.40 -8.87 13.25
N PRO A 9 -3.62 -7.94 12.67
CA PRO A 9 -2.17 -8.10 12.59
C PRO A 9 -1.48 -8.09 13.96
N ILE A 10 -1.99 -7.31 14.93
CA ILE A 10 -1.45 -7.34 16.30
C ILE A 10 -1.60 -8.74 16.89
N VAL A 11 -2.80 -9.32 16.83
CA VAL A 11 -3.09 -10.64 17.40
C VAL A 11 -2.34 -11.74 16.66
N LEU A 12 -2.26 -11.69 15.34
CA LEU A 12 -1.68 -12.78 14.54
C LEU A 12 -0.15 -12.72 14.43
N VAL A 13 0.45 -11.53 14.50
CA VAL A 13 1.89 -11.35 14.21
C VAL A 13 2.68 -10.82 15.41
N THR A 14 2.08 -9.96 16.23
CA THR A 14 2.81 -9.26 17.32
C THR A 14 2.66 -9.96 18.67
N VAL A 15 1.46 -10.44 19.01
CA VAL A 15 1.19 -11.12 20.28
C VAL A 15 1.96 -12.44 20.43
N PRO A 16 2.08 -13.32 19.42
CA PRO A 16 2.74 -14.61 19.62
C PRO A 16 4.22 -14.49 20.05
N PRO A 17 5.06 -13.64 19.44
CA PRO A 17 6.42 -13.41 19.91
C PRO A 17 6.48 -12.81 21.33
N LEU A 18 5.53 -11.96 21.70
CA LEU A 18 5.44 -11.40 23.06
C LEU A 18 5.03 -12.46 24.10
N CYS A 19 4.34 -13.51 23.68
CA CYS A 19 3.96 -14.66 24.51
C CYS A 19 4.98 -15.82 24.46
N GLY A 20 6.14 -15.63 23.83
CA GLY A 20 7.23 -16.63 23.79
C GLY A 20 7.23 -17.59 22.59
N LEU A 21 6.33 -17.42 21.61
CA LEU A 21 6.37 -18.12 20.32
C LEU A 21 7.30 -17.38 19.35
N GLY A 22 8.57 -17.23 19.73
CA GLY A 22 9.55 -16.35 19.08
C GLY A 22 10.05 -15.29 20.07
N GLY A 23 10.76 -14.28 19.56
CA GLY A 23 11.20 -13.15 20.35
C GLY A 23 11.34 -11.90 19.48
N ILE A 24 11.14 -10.72 20.08
CA ILE A 24 11.45 -9.43 19.47
C ILE A 24 12.66 -8.87 20.21
N GLY A 25 13.70 -8.49 19.48
CA GLY A 25 14.95 -8.06 20.08
C GLY A 25 16.04 -7.76 19.06
N TYR A 26 17.27 -7.68 19.54
CA TYR A 26 18.43 -7.52 18.68
C TYR A 26 18.81 -8.85 18.04
N SER A 27 18.68 -8.95 16.71
CA SER A 27 19.16 -10.11 15.96
C SER A 27 20.66 -10.01 15.78
N GLU A 28 21.41 -10.89 16.46
CA GLU A 28 22.86 -10.96 16.29
C GLU A 28 23.26 -11.41 14.87
N ARG A 29 22.43 -12.23 14.24
CA ARG A 29 22.65 -12.75 12.89
C ARG A 29 22.52 -11.69 11.81
N TYR A 30 21.51 -10.85 11.91
CA TYR A 30 21.16 -9.85 10.91
C TYR A 30 21.61 -8.44 11.27
N LYS A 31 22.14 -8.23 12.49
CA LYS A 31 22.62 -6.95 13.03
C LYS A 31 21.56 -5.85 13.00
N ILE A 32 20.29 -6.23 13.25
CA ILE A 32 19.13 -5.32 13.27
C ILE A 32 18.25 -5.63 14.48
N CYS A 33 17.43 -4.66 14.90
CA CYS A 33 16.38 -4.89 15.89
C CYS A 33 15.10 -5.32 15.19
N SER A 34 14.73 -6.59 15.35
CA SER A 34 13.53 -7.18 14.72
C SER A 34 13.14 -8.46 15.46
N ALA A 35 12.95 -9.58 14.74
CA ALA A 35 12.79 -10.89 15.35
C ALA A 35 14.16 -11.36 15.88
N ASP A 36 14.20 -11.78 17.13
CA ASP A 36 15.41 -12.30 17.76
C ASP A 36 15.77 -13.66 17.16
N SER A 37 16.77 -13.66 16.27
CA SER A 37 17.28 -14.84 15.60
C SER A 37 17.95 -15.87 16.53
N THR A 38 18.25 -15.50 17.78
CA THR A 38 18.81 -16.43 18.78
C THR A 38 17.73 -17.27 19.45
N HIS A 39 16.47 -16.85 19.36
CA HIS A 39 15.34 -17.57 19.94
C HIS A 39 15.08 -18.90 19.19
N PRO A 40 14.97 -20.05 19.88
CA PRO A 40 14.88 -21.38 19.25
C PRO A 40 13.66 -21.54 18.32
N LEU A 41 12.58 -20.79 18.60
CA LEU A 41 11.37 -20.81 17.79
C LEU A 41 11.32 -19.73 16.69
N SER A 42 12.34 -18.87 16.56
CA SER A 42 12.30 -17.72 15.63
C SER A 42 12.07 -18.15 14.17
N ASP A 43 12.87 -19.10 13.67
CA ASP A 43 12.80 -19.54 12.27
C ASP A 43 11.49 -20.30 11.99
N VAL A 44 11.05 -21.15 12.93
CA VAL A 44 9.79 -21.89 12.84
C VAL A 44 8.60 -20.93 12.84
N TYR A 45 8.62 -19.93 13.72
CA TYR A 45 7.58 -18.91 13.78
C TYR A 45 7.54 -18.06 12.52
N ALA A 46 8.70 -17.60 12.02
CA ALA A 46 8.79 -16.84 10.78
C ALA A 46 8.21 -17.62 9.59
N PHE A 47 8.54 -18.91 9.47
CA PHE A 47 8.00 -19.79 8.45
C PHE A 47 6.48 -19.95 8.57
N ILE A 48 5.98 -20.29 9.76
CA ILE A 48 4.54 -20.48 10.03
C ILE A 48 3.77 -19.18 9.75
N SER A 49 4.27 -18.03 10.22
CA SER A 49 3.67 -16.72 10.00
C SER A 49 3.62 -16.37 8.50
N SER A 50 4.69 -16.66 7.75
CA SER A 50 4.74 -16.42 6.30
C SER A 50 3.70 -17.27 5.56
N VAL A 51 3.57 -18.54 5.92
CA VAL A 51 2.63 -19.47 5.26
C VAL A 51 1.18 -19.21 5.66
N LEU A 52 0.90 -18.91 6.93
CA LEU A 52 -0.48 -18.80 7.44
C LEU A 52 -1.06 -17.39 7.38
N VAL A 53 -0.23 -16.35 7.32
CA VAL A 53 -0.69 -14.96 7.31
C VAL A 53 -0.37 -14.32 5.96
N GLU A 54 0.90 -14.31 5.57
CA GLU A 54 1.35 -13.54 4.41
C GLU A 54 0.86 -14.12 3.08
N VAL A 55 1.01 -15.43 2.87
CA VAL A 55 0.54 -16.11 1.65
C VAL A 55 -0.99 -15.96 1.45
N PRO A 56 -1.86 -16.21 2.46
CA PRO A 56 -3.29 -15.97 2.32
C PRO A 56 -3.64 -14.51 2.03
N CYS A 57 -2.97 -13.55 2.67
CA CYS A 57 -3.18 -12.13 2.37
C CYS A 57 -2.87 -11.81 0.91
N LEU A 58 -1.77 -12.32 0.36
CA LEU A 58 -1.42 -12.14 -1.06
C LEU A 58 -2.47 -12.77 -1.98
N ILE A 59 -2.94 -13.98 -1.69
CA ILE A 59 -3.98 -14.66 -2.48
C ILE A 59 -5.28 -13.83 -2.47
N ILE A 60 -5.72 -13.34 -1.31
CA ILE A 60 -6.93 -12.51 -1.19
C ILE A 60 -6.78 -11.24 -2.03
N ILE A 61 -5.66 -10.52 -1.89
CA ILE A 61 -5.40 -9.29 -2.64
C ILE A 61 -5.42 -9.58 -4.16
N ILE A 62 -4.67 -10.57 -4.63
CA ILE A 62 -4.59 -10.91 -6.05
C ILE A 62 -5.96 -11.29 -6.60
N THR A 63 -6.70 -12.16 -5.90
CA THR A 63 -8.03 -12.60 -6.36
C THR A 63 -9.04 -11.47 -6.41
N CYS A 64 -9.06 -10.59 -5.39
CA CYS A 64 -9.88 -9.38 -5.38
C CYS A 64 -9.57 -8.48 -6.58
N TYR A 65 -8.29 -8.22 -6.86
CA TYR A 65 -7.90 -7.33 -7.96
C TYR A 65 -8.13 -7.95 -9.34
N VAL A 66 -7.98 -9.27 -9.51
CA VAL A 66 -8.36 -9.96 -10.74
C VAL A 66 -9.86 -9.82 -10.99
N LYS A 67 -10.70 -9.99 -9.95
CA LYS A 67 -12.15 -9.79 -10.06
C LYS A 67 -12.50 -8.34 -10.43
N ILE A 68 -11.86 -7.36 -9.78
CA ILE A 68 -12.03 -5.93 -10.09
C ILE A 68 -11.63 -5.63 -11.54
N TYR A 69 -10.49 -6.13 -12.00
CA TYR A 69 -10.03 -5.94 -13.37
C TYR A 69 -11.01 -6.52 -14.38
N ARG A 70 -11.49 -7.75 -14.15
CA ARG A 70 -12.51 -8.39 -15.00
C ARG A 70 -13.80 -7.58 -15.04
N PHE A 71 -14.26 -7.08 -13.89
CA PHE A 71 -15.44 -6.23 -13.79
C PHE A 71 -15.28 -4.92 -14.57
N ILE A 72 -14.16 -4.22 -14.40
CA ILE A 72 -13.87 -2.98 -15.13
C ILE A 72 -13.84 -3.24 -16.63
N ARG A 73 -13.20 -4.33 -17.09
CA ARG A 73 -13.13 -4.67 -18.51
C ARG A 73 -14.51 -4.97 -19.10
N ALA A 74 -15.35 -5.72 -18.38
CA ALA A 74 -16.72 -6.01 -18.80
C ALA A 74 -17.56 -4.73 -18.89
N LYS A 75 -17.53 -3.89 -17.85
CA LYS A 75 -18.26 -2.61 -17.81
C LYS A 75 -17.77 -1.60 -18.84
N ASN A 76 -16.47 -1.56 -19.11
CA ASN A 76 -15.91 -0.69 -20.15
C ASN A 76 -16.40 -1.08 -21.55
N ARG A 77 -16.55 -2.40 -21.83
CA ARG A 77 -17.11 -2.89 -23.10
C ARG A 77 -18.60 -2.56 -23.26
N GLU A 78 -19.35 -2.57 -22.17
CA GLU A 78 -20.78 -2.19 -22.13
C GLU A 78 -20.96 -0.69 -22.38
N LEU A 79 -20.13 0.16 -21.74
CA LEU A 79 -20.24 1.62 -21.83
C LEU A 79 -19.62 2.24 -23.10
N PHE A 80 -18.65 1.57 -23.72
CA PHE A 80 -17.98 2.03 -24.94
C PHE A 80 -17.92 0.92 -25.99
N PRO A 81 -19.07 0.53 -26.58
CA PRO A 81 -19.08 -0.42 -27.69
C PRO A 81 -18.34 0.18 -28.90
N ASN A 82 -17.52 -0.63 -29.57
CA ASN A 82 -16.73 -0.20 -30.75
C ASN A 82 -17.59 0.25 -31.95
N ASN A 83 -18.90 0.01 -31.93
CA ASN A 83 -19.82 0.36 -33.00
C ASN A 83 -20.64 1.58 -32.57
N ALA A 84 -20.24 2.75 -33.06
CA ALA A 84 -20.89 4.02 -32.79
C ALA A 84 -22.31 4.06 -33.40
N SER A 85 -23.31 3.68 -32.62
CA SER A 85 -24.69 4.15 -32.82
C SER A 85 -24.92 5.31 -31.85
N ARG A 86 -24.86 6.50 -32.44
CA ARG A 86 -25.06 7.82 -31.83
C ARG A 86 -26.46 7.90 -31.21
N GLY A 87 -26.59 7.52 -29.94
CA GLY A 87 -27.85 7.56 -29.19
C GLY A 87 -27.67 8.19 -27.80
N GLU A 88 -28.05 9.47 -27.72
CA GLU A 88 -28.58 10.20 -26.56
C GLU A 88 -27.76 10.28 -25.25
N SER A 89 -27.09 11.42 -25.10
CA SER A 89 -26.97 12.37 -23.97
C SER A 89 -27.30 12.01 -22.50
N LYS A 90 -27.94 10.89 -22.15
CA LYS A 90 -28.11 10.44 -20.75
C LYS A 90 -26.91 9.62 -20.22
N GLY A 91 -26.08 9.07 -21.12
CA GLY A 91 -24.90 8.27 -20.78
C GLY A 91 -23.66 9.05 -20.33
N ASN A 92 -23.61 10.39 -20.52
CA ASN A 92 -22.40 11.17 -20.27
C ASN A 92 -22.01 11.27 -18.78
N ALA A 93 -22.98 11.49 -17.89
CA ALA A 93 -22.70 11.61 -16.45
C ALA A 93 -22.28 10.26 -15.84
N GLN A 94 -22.99 9.18 -16.19
CA GLN A 94 -22.66 7.82 -15.73
C GLN A 94 -21.32 7.33 -16.29
N SER A 95 -21.03 7.62 -17.57
CA SER A 95 -19.74 7.33 -18.20
C SER A 95 -18.59 8.13 -17.58
N ALA A 96 -18.80 9.43 -17.28
CA ALA A 96 -17.81 10.25 -16.59
C ALA A 96 -17.55 9.77 -15.15
N ALA A 97 -18.60 9.41 -14.40
CA ALA A 97 -18.47 8.84 -13.06
C ALA A 97 -17.72 7.51 -13.10
N PHE A 98 -18.01 6.63 -14.06
CA PHE A 98 -17.28 5.37 -14.27
C PHE A 98 -15.81 5.62 -14.61
N LYS A 99 -15.48 6.55 -15.53
CA LYS A 99 -14.09 6.93 -15.84
C LYS A 99 -13.35 7.42 -14.60
N ARG A 100 -14.00 8.22 -13.74
CA ARG A 100 -13.42 8.67 -12.46
C ARG A 100 -13.16 7.49 -11.53
N GLN A 101 -14.11 6.58 -11.36
CA GLN A 101 -13.94 5.37 -10.55
C GLN A 101 -12.78 4.50 -11.07
N VAL A 102 -12.70 4.26 -12.38
CA VAL A 102 -11.59 3.51 -12.99
C VAL A 102 -10.25 4.18 -12.74
N LYS A 103 -10.17 5.52 -12.80
CA LYS A 103 -8.94 6.25 -12.50
C LYS A 103 -8.49 6.08 -11.05
N VAL A 104 -9.43 6.15 -10.11
CA VAL A 104 -9.15 5.88 -8.68
C VAL A 104 -8.69 4.43 -8.50
N THR A 105 -9.41 3.46 -9.08
CA THR A 105 -9.05 2.05 -8.99
C THR A 105 -7.70 1.73 -9.63
N LYS A 106 -7.35 2.37 -10.75
CA LYS A 106 -6.03 2.21 -11.39
C LYS A 106 -4.91 2.69 -10.47
N ASN A 107 -5.12 3.79 -9.75
CA ASN A 107 -4.14 4.25 -8.78
C ASN A 107 -4.03 3.29 -7.59
N LEU A 108 -5.16 2.77 -7.08
CA LEU A 108 -5.16 1.74 -6.04
C LEU A 108 -4.45 0.45 -6.50
N PHE A 109 -4.59 0.08 -7.78
CA PHE A 109 -3.88 -1.05 -8.37
C PHE A 109 -2.36 -0.83 -8.38
N LEU A 110 -1.90 0.38 -8.72
CA LEU A 110 -0.46 0.70 -8.65
C LEU A 110 0.09 0.55 -7.22
N VAL A 111 -0.64 1.03 -6.21
CA VAL A 111 -0.27 0.88 -4.79
C VAL A 111 -0.15 -0.61 -4.40
N VAL A 112 -1.08 -1.43 -4.87
CA VAL A 112 -1.04 -2.88 -4.58
C VAL A 112 0.07 -3.58 -5.33
N CYS A 113 0.34 -3.23 -6.58
CA CYS A 113 1.48 -3.76 -7.31
C CYS A 113 2.81 -3.39 -6.63
N SER A 114 2.99 -2.14 -6.20
CA SER A 114 4.19 -1.76 -5.44
C SER A 114 4.30 -2.52 -4.14
N TYR A 115 3.19 -2.69 -3.40
CA TYR A 115 3.18 -3.47 -2.17
C TYR A 115 3.65 -4.91 -2.42
N ILE A 116 3.10 -5.58 -3.44
CA ILE A 116 3.51 -6.96 -3.81
C ILE A 116 5.00 -7.01 -4.17
N ILE A 117 5.50 -6.06 -4.97
CA ILE A 117 6.91 -6.01 -5.36
C ILE A 117 7.82 -5.79 -4.15
N CYS A 118 7.40 -4.96 -3.19
CA CYS A 118 8.17 -4.66 -1.99
C CYS A 118 8.20 -5.83 -0.99
N ILE A 119 7.10 -6.59 -0.89
CA ILE A 119 6.96 -7.66 0.10
C ILE A 119 7.44 -9.03 -0.39
N MET A 120 7.26 -9.33 -1.68
CA MET A 120 7.56 -10.64 -2.26
C MET A 120 9.01 -11.13 -2.03
N PRO A 121 10.06 -10.30 -2.15
CA PRO A 121 11.43 -10.74 -1.87
C PRO A 121 11.63 -11.20 -0.42
N PHE A 122 10.95 -10.53 0.52
CA PHE A 122 10.98 -10.89 1.94
C PHE A 122 10.20 -12.18 2.19
N ALA A 123 8.99 -12.30 1.64
CA ALA A 123 8.16 -13.50 1.69
C ALA A 123 8.94 -14.75 1.26
N ILE A 124 9.64 -14.67 0.12
CA ILE A 124 10.44 -15.76 -0.44
C ILE A 124 11.61 -16.08 0.50
N ALA A 125 12.29 -15.08 1.04
CA ALA A 125 13.41 -15.30 1.96
C ALA A 125 12.99 -16.02 3.25
N CYS A 126 11.78 -15.77 3.76
CA CYS A 126 11.24 -16.47 4.93
C CYS A 126 10.80 -17.92 4.64
N LEU A 127 10.64 -18.31 3.37
CA LEU A 127 10.31 -19.68 2.97
C LEU A 127 11.53 -20.53 2.65
N ILE A 128 12.68 -19.91 2.38
CA ILE A 128 13.94 -20.59 2.11
C ILE A 128 14.61 -20.97 3.44
N PRO A 129 15.28 -22.14 3.52
CA PRO A 129 16.01 -22.52 4.72
C PRO A 129 16.97 -21.41 5.18
N PRO A 130 17.14 -21.22 6.49
CA PRO A 130 17.86 -20.10 7.07
C PRO A 130 19.34 -20.02 6.66
N SER A 131 19.91 -21.01 5.97
CA SER A 131 21.32 -21.03 5.55
C SER A 131 21.76 -19.83 4.70
N TYR A 132 20.85 -19.04 4.14
CA TYR A 132 21.15 -17.85 3.34
C TYR A 132 20.88 -16.53 4.11
N PRO A 133 21.89 -15.66 4.36
CA PRO A 133 21.72 -14.41 5.09
C PRO A 133 21.16 -13.27 4.22
N SER A 134 20.15 -13.54 3.38
CA SER A 134 19.56 -12.55 2.47
C SER A 134 18.54 -11.62 3.13
N ILE A 135 18.02 -11.98 4.31
CA ILE A 135 16.95 -11.26 5.02
C ILE A 135 17.20 -9.74 5.15
N PRO A 136 18.39 -9.25 5.57
CA PRO A 136 18.62 -7.80 5.69
C PRO A 136 18.48 -7.07 4.36
N TRP A 137 18.98 -7.66 3.28
CA TRP A 137 18.95 -7.06 1.94
C TRP A 137 17.54 -7.00 1.37
N VAL A 138 16.78 -8.07 1.51
CA VAL A 138 15.38 -8.09 1.05
C VAL A 138 14.46 -7.23 1.92
N SER A 139 14.80 -7.05 3.21
CA SER A 139 14.05 -6.17 4.13
C SER A 139 14.11 -4.70 3.72
N ILE A 140 15.11 -4.27 2.94
CA ILE A 140 15.18 -2.91 2.40
C ILE A 140 13.96 -2.62 1.50
N PHE A 141 13.55 -3.59 0.68
CA PHE A 141 12.36 -3.45 -0.17
C PHE A 141 11.08 -3.33 0.66
N LEU A 142 10.99 -4.09 1.75
CA LEU A 142 9.87 -4.04 2.67
C LEU A 142 9.77 -2.67 3.36
N ILE A 143 10.89 -2.11 3.81
CA ILE A 143 10.93 -0.77 4.43
C ILE A 143 10.60 0.31 3.38
N ALA A 144 11.12 0.17 2.16
CA ALA A 144 10.88 1.11 1.07
C ALA A 144 9.38 1.24 0.72
N ASN A 145 8.56 0.20 0.96
CA ASN A 145 7.11 0.23 0.78
C ASN A 145 6.45 1.44 1.47
N CYS A 146 6.94 1.83 2.65
CA CYS A 146 6.43 2.99 3.39
C CYS A 146 6.59 4.31 2.60
N CYS A 147 7.66 4.44 1.81
CA CYS A 147 7.97 5.63 1.03
C CYS A 147 7.29 5.62 -0.35
N VAL A 148 6.99 4.45 -0.90
CA VAL A 148 6.38 4.33 -2.23
C VAL A 148 4.94 4.85 -2.22
N ASN A 149 4.18 4.63 -1.14
CA ASN A 149 2.78 5.04 -1.05
C ASN A 149 2.59 6.57 -1.22
N PRO A 150 3.27 7.45 -0.46
CA PRO A 150 3.23 8.90 -0.69
C PRO A 150 3.61 9.31 -2.12
N ILE A 151 4.61 8.66 -2.73
CA ILE A 151 5.05 8.96 -4.11
C ILE A 151 3.92 8.64 -5.09
N ILE A 152 3.29 7.47 -4.97
CA ILE A 152 2.18 7.07 -5.86
C ILE A 152 1.00 8.01 -5.69
N TYR A 153 0.59 8.34 -4.46
CA TYR A 153 -0.53 9.25 -4.24
C TYR A 153 -0.21 10.68 -4.71
N GLY A 154 0.97 11.19 -4.36
CA GLY A 154 1.41 12.54 -4.69
C GLY A 154 1.61 12.76 -6.19
N LEU A 155 2.00 11.73 -6.95
CA LEU A 155 2.23 11.88 -8.41
C LEU A 155 1.03 11.46 -9.26
N ASN A 156 0.26 10.45 -8.84
CA ASN A 156 -0.76 9.85 -9.69
C ASN A 156 -2.20 10.19 -9.27
N HIS A 157 -2.45 10.57 -8.01
CA HIS A 157 -3.81 10.86 -7.57
C HIS A 157 -4.27 12.25 -8.02
N PRO A 158 -5.34 12.37 -8.83
CA PRO A 158 -5.71 13.63 -9.48
C PRO A 158 -5.93 14.79 -8.50
N GLN A 159 -6.53 14.50 -7.35
CA GLN A 159 -6.82 15.50 -6.32
C GLN A 159 -5.57 15.84 -5.49
N PHE A 160 -4.66 14.88 -5.27
CA PHE A 160 -3.47 15.12 -4.44
C PHE A 160 -2.32 15.71 -5.25
N ARG A 161 -2.24 15.44 -6.55
CA ARG A 161 -1.08 15.83 -7.36
C ARG A 161 -0.83 17.33 -7.38
N ASP A 162 -1.90 18.12 -7.51
CA ASP A 162 -1.75 19.58 -7.56
C ASP A 162 -1.40 20.16 -6.19
N VAL A 163 -1.92 19.59 -5.12
CA VAL A 163 -1.56 19.95 -3.73
C VAL A 163 -0.12 19.58 -3.45
N PHE A 164 0.27 18.34 -3.74
CA PHE A 164 1.62 17.80 -3.49
C PHE A 164 2.68 18.55 -4.28
N ARG A 165 2.40 18.90 -5.54
CA ARG A 165 3.28 19.76 -6.35
C ARG A 165 3.47 21.14 -5.71
N ARG A 166 2.40 21.76 -5.21
CA ARG A 166 2.48 23.08 -4.55
C ARG A 166 3.26 23.01 -3.24
N ILE A 167 3.12 21.92 -2.47
CA ILE A 167 3.93 21.64 -1.28
C ILE A 167 5.42 21.54 -1.65
N LEU A 168 5.76 20.72 -2.65
CA LEU A 168 7.15 20.53 -3.10
C LEU A 168 7.77 21.78 -3.73
N SER A 169 6.97 22.65 -4.34
CA SER A 169 7.42 23.95 -4.86
C SER A 169 7.39 25.08 -3.82
N CYS A 170 7.11 24.79 -2.54
CA CYS A 170 6.94 25.76 -1.46
C CYS A 170 5.89 26.85 -1.73
N LYS A 171 4.92 26.59 -2.62
CA LYS A 171 3.84 27.52 -3.00
C LYS A 171 2.58 27.29 -2.16
N PHE A 172 2.74 27.32 -0.84
CA PHE A 172 1.68 26.98 0.13
C PHE A 172 0.42 27.85 -0.01
N ARG A 173 0.57 29.13 -0.35
CA ARG A 173 -0.54 30.08 -0.57
C ARG A 173 -1.48 29.68 -1.71
N LEU A 174 -0.99 28.87 -2.64
CA LEU A 174 -1.77 28.44 -3.79
C LEU A 174 -2.52 27.13 -3.50
N ILE A 175 -2.37 26.47 -2.35
CA ILE A 175 -3.05 25.20 -2.10
C ILE A 175 -4.58 25.40 -2.07
N PRO A 176 -5.36 24.68 -2.90
CA PRO A 176 -6.82 24.71 -2.82
C PRO A 176 -7.28 24.18 -1.45
N GLU A 177 -8.21 24.88 -0.78
CA GLU A 177 -8.74 24.50 0.54
C GLU A 177 -7.65 24.27 1.60
N PRO A 178 -6.88 25.31 1.94
CA PRO A 178 -5.81 25.18 2.92
C PRO A 178 -6.36 24.87 4.32
N SER A 179 -5.67 24.01 5.07
CA SER A 179 -6.03 23.72 6.46
C SER A 179 -5.87 24.96 7.35
N ASN A 180 -6.60 25.01 8.48
CA ASN A 180 -6.56 26.14 9.42
C ASN A 180 -5.13 26.50 9.87
N ILE A 181 -4.26 25.50 10.03
CA ILE A 181 -2.85 25.67 10.38
C ILE A 181 -2.06 26.33 9.24
N LEU A 182 -2.32 25.94 7.99
CA LEU A 182 -1.65 26.53 6.85
C LEU A 182 -2.10 27.99 6.64
N GLN A 183 -3.38 28.28 6.92
CA GLN A 183 -3.92 29.64 6.90
C GLN A 183 -3.26 30.52 7.96
N SER A 184 -3.07 30.04 9.20
CA SER A 184 -2.40 30.81 10.25
C SER A 184 -0.91 31.06 9.95
N LEU A 185 -0.21 30.07 9.38
CA LEU A 185 1.19 30.21 8.99
C LEU A 185 1.36 31.19 7.82
N THR A 186 0.51 31.12 6.80
CA THR A 186 0.62 32.00 5.62
C THR A 186 0.23 33.43 5.91
N THR A 187 -0.70 33.67 6.84
CA THR A 187 -1.08 35.01 7.31
C THR A 187 0.01 35.63 8.17
N ALA A 188 0.60 34.88 9.10
CA ALA A 188 1.72 35.33 9.93
C ALA A 188 2.97 35.76 9.14
N SER A 189 3.27 35.11 8.00
CA SER A 189 4.37 35.52 7.12
C SER A 189 4.09 36.76 6.25
N THR A 190 2.89 37.36 6.33
CA THR A 190 2.53 38.58 5.56
C THR A 190 2.58 39.85 6.42
N SER A 191 2.71 39.69 7.74
CA SER A 191 2.75 40.77 8.73
C SER A 191 4.17 41.13 9.20
N ALA A 192 5.20 40.62 8.52
CA ALA A 192 6.61 40.96 8.68
C ALA A 192 7.16 41.41 7.32
#